data_AF-A0A969VJF1-F1
#
_entry.id   AF-A0A969VJF1-F1
#
_cell.length_a   1.000
_cell.length_b   1.000
_cell.length_c   1.000
_cell.angle_alpha   90.00
_cell.angle_beta   90.00
_cell.angle_gamma   90.00
#
_symmetry.space_group_name_H-M   'P 1'
#
loop_
_entity.id
_entity.type
_entity.pdbx_description
1 polymer ?
#
loop_
_entity_poly.entity_id
_entity_poly.type
_entity_poly.pdbx_seq_one_letter_code
_entity_poly.pdbx_strand_id
1 'polypeptide(L)'
;MLDNGPITVVSVSDLSKLADLLEASGRWVHTMEVFERKGDRNPLRVDLSLLGLDGEDSVAFTERPALMQKLLRRHIALMLASKSEFEMEVWLGD
;
A
#
# COMPACT_ATOMS: atom_id res chain seq x y z
N MET A 1 -23.20 5.98 -1.45
CA MET A 1 -21.80 5.73 -1.83
C MET A 1 -20.98 6.55 -0.86
N LEU A 2 -20.21 5.91 0.03
CA LEU A 2 -19.28 6.66 0.88
C LEU A 2 -18.12 7.10 0.00
N ASP A 3 -17.84 8.41 0.00
CA ASP A 3 -16.65 9.01 -0.61
C ASP A 3 -15.39 8.40 0.00
N ASN A 4 -14.89 7.31 -0.59
CA ASN A 4 -13.70 6.65 -0.07
C ASN A 4 -12.46 7.23 -0.76
N GLY A 5 -12.15 8.48 -0.42
CA GLY A 5 -10.85 9.06 -0.69
C GLY A 5 -9.72 8.25 -0.04
N PRO A 6 -8.45 8.52 -0.39
CA PRO A 6 -7.33 7.82 0.20
C PRO A 6 -7.28 8.00 1.72
N ILE A 7 -6.85 6.95 2.41
CA ILE A 7 -6.40 7.03 3.80
C ILE A 7 -4.93 7.43 3.78
N THR A 8 -4.60 8.58 4.36
CA THR A 8 -3.21 8.99 4.56
C THR A 8 -2.60 8.21 5.72
N VAL A 9 -1.49 7.52 5.47
CA VAL A 9 -0.70 6.76 6.44
C VAL A 9 0.70 7.34 6.50
N VAL A 10 1.07 7.93 7.63
CA VAL A 10 2.31 8.72 7.78
C VAL A 10 3.51 7.93 8.27
N SER A 11 3.37 6.61 8.45
CA SER A 11 4.47 5.76 8.89
C SER A 11 4.33 4.32 8.39
N VAL A 12 5.47 3.67 8.14
CA VAL A 12 5.52 2.25 7.73
C VAL A 12 4.97 1.34 8.84
N SER A 13 5.11 1.73 10.11
CA SER A 13 4.53 0.99 11.24
C SER A 13 3.01 1.00 11.21
N ASP A 14 2.40 2.15 10.94
CA ASP A 14 0.94 2.26 10.87
C ASP A 14 0.40 1.56 9.62
N LEU A 15 1.14 1.57 8.50
CA LEU A 15 0.80 0.76 7.35
C LEU A 15 0.83 -0.74 7.66
N SER A 16 1.80 -1.20 8.46
CA SER A 16 1.84 -2.59 8.90
C SER A 16 0.63 -2.96 9.75
N LYS A 17 0.23 -2.10 10.70
CA LYS A 17 -0.98 -2.31 11.53
C LYS A 17 -2.25 -2.31 10.67
N LEU A 18 -2.32 -1.40 9.69
CA LEU A 18 -3.43 -1.37 8.74
C LEU A 18 -3.48 -2.67 7.93
N ALA A 19 -2.35 -3.19 7.47
CA ALA A 19 -2.29 -4.46 6.75
C ALA A 19 -2.83 -5.62 7.61
N ASP A 20 -2.48 -5.68 8.90
CA ASP A 20 -3.00 -6.70 9.84
C ASP A 20 -4.52 -6.59 10.00
N LEU A 21 -5.06 -5.38 10.14
CA LEU A 21 -6.51 -5.14 10.27
C LEU A 21 -7.28 -5.49 9.00
N LEU A 22 -6.73 -5.17 7.83
CA LEU A 22 -7.33 -5.49 6.54
C LEU A 22 -7.37 -7.01 6.34
N GLU A 23 -6.28 -7.71 6.64
CA GLU A 23 -6.21 -9.17 6.58
C GLU A 23 -7.25 -9.83 7.49
N ALA A 24 -7.38 -9.38 8.74
CA ALA A 24 -8.37 -9.89 9.69
C ALA A 24 -9.83 -9.62 9.26
N SER A 25 -10.07 -8.58 8.47
CA SER A 25 -11.40 -8.21 7.97
C SER A 25 -11.69 -8.71 6.55
N GLY A 26 -10.77 -9.45 5.92
CA GLY A 26 -10.89 -9.90 4.53
C GLY A 26 -10.83 -8.77 3.50
N ARG A 27 -10.37 -7.58 3.90
CA ARG A 27 -10.19 -6.40 3.04
C ARG A 27 -8.75 -6.30 2.56
N TRP A 28 -8.50 -5.47 1.56
CA TRP A 28 -7.15 -5.29 0.99
C TRP A 28 -6.95 -3.88 0.44
N VAL A 29 -5.69 -3.52 0.27
CA VAL A 29 -5.28 -2.30 -0.43
C VAL A 29 -5.27 -2.59 -1.93
N HIS A 30 -5.98 -1.79 -2.73
CA HIS A 30 -5.96 -1.92 -4.19
C HIS A 30 -5.06 -0.90 -4.88
N THR A 31 -4.79 0.23 -4.24
CA THR A 31 -3.85 1.26 -4.72
C THR A 31 -3.16 1.87 -3.52
N MET A 32 -1.87 2.14 -3.66
CA MET A 32 -1.08 2.86 -2.68
C MET A 32 -0.18 3.84 -3.44
N GLU A 33 -0.24 5.13 -3.13
CA GLU A 33 0.80 6.07 -3.56
C GLU A 33 1.79 6.23 -2.41
N VAL A 34 3.10 6.30 -2.70
CA VAL A 34 4.14 6.40 -1.67
C VAL A 34 4.99 7.64 -1.91
N PHE A 35 5.23 8.40 -0.85
CA PHE A 35 6.04 9.60 -0.83
C PHE A 35 7.23 9.35 0.09
N GLU A 36 8.42 9.19 -0.49
CA GLU A 36 9.65 8.95 0.27
C GLU A 36 10.32 10.28 0.63
N ARG A 37 10.63 10.47 1.92
CA ARG A 37 11.44 11.58 2.43
C ARG A 37 12.81 11.05 2.84
N LYS A 38 13.87 11.65 2.30
CA LYS A 38 15.27 11.35 2.64
C LYS A 38 15.92 12.61 3.25
N GLY A 39 15.87 12.73 4.57
CA GLY A 39 16.41 13.88 5.31
C GLY A 39 15.70 15.20 4.95
N ASP A 40 16.43 16.32 4.94
CA ASP A 40 15.90 17.68 4.68
C ASP A 40 15.51 17.95 3.21
N ARG A 41 15.37 16.91 2.37
CA ARG A 41 15.00 17.06 0.97
C ARG A 41 13.49 16.99 0.80
N ASN A 42 12.98 17.71 -0.20
CA ASN A 42 11.58 17.63 -0.62
C ASN A 42 11.16 16.16 -0.85
N PRO A 43 9.93 15.77 -0.47
CA PRO A 43 9.43 14.41 -0.68
C PRO A 43 9.55 14.05 -2.17
N LEU A 44 10.18 12.91 -2.44
CA LEU A 44 10.20 12.31 -3.76
C LEU A 44 9.00 11.37 -3.84
N ARG A 45 8.08 11.63 -4.78
CA ARG A 45 7.00 10.69 -5.10
C ARG A 45 7.64 9.41 -5.64
N VAL A 46 7.55 8.34 -4.87
CA VAL A 46 7.93 6.99 -5.28
C VAL A 46 6.63 6.28 -5.55
N ASP A 47 6.11 6.43 -6.77
CA ASP A 47 4.80 5.89 -7.10
C ASP A 47 4.83 4.36 -7.04
N LEU A 48 4.20 3.78 -6.01
CA LEU A 48 4.13 2.34 -5.78
C LEU A 48 2.68 1.89 -5.86
N SER A 49 2.05 2.09 -7.01
CA SER A 49 0.71 1.62 -7.29
C SER A 49 0.60 0.12 -7.04
N LEU A 50 0.02 -0.27 -5.90
CA LEU A 50 -0.37 -1.65 -5.60
C LEU A 50 -1.60 -2.08 -6.42
N LEU A 51 -1.70 -1.71 -7.70
CA LEU A 51 -2.66 -2.35 -8.59
C LEU A 51 -2.06 -3.68 -9.03
N GLY A 52 -2.90 -4.71 -9.14
CA GLY A 52 -2.55 -5.96 -9.81
C GLY A 52 -2.06 -5.68 -11.23
N LEU A 53 -0.77 -5.37 -11.31
CA LEU A 53 0.11 -5.23 -12.46
C LEU A 53 -0.26 -4.16 -13.48
N ASP A 54 0.73 -3.35 -13.81
CA ASP A 54 0.93 -2.83 -15.18
C ASP A 54 1.13 -4.01 -16.18
N GLY A 55 0.27 -5.04 -16.17
CA GLY A 55 0.41 -6.22 -17.04
C GLY A 55 -0.30 -7.53 -16.68
N GLU A 56 -1.12 -7.66 -15.63
CA GLU A 56 -1.86 -8.91 -15.30
C GLU A 56 -3.35 -8.66 -15.07
N ASP A 57 -4.02 -8.29 -16.15
CA ASP A 57 -5.48 -8.39 -16.26
C ASP A 57 -6.02 -9.83 -16.12
N SER A 58 -5.13 -10.84 -16.06
CA SER A 58 -5.48 -12.27 -16.09
C SER A 58 -5.68 -12.92 -14.72
N VAL A 59 -5.37 -12.24 -13.60
CA VAL A 59 -5.58 -12.82 -12.26
C VAL A 59 -7.06 -12.77 -11.88
N ALA A 60 -7.62 -13.95 -11.60
CA ALA A 60 -9.00 -14.12 -11.16
C ALA A 60 -9.28 -13.27 -9.92
N PHE A 61 -10.43 -12.59 -9.89
CA PHE A 61 -10.81 -11.67 -8.80
C PHE A 61 -10.71 -12.33 -7.41
N THR A 62 -10.98 -13.64 -7.32
CA THR A 62 -10.89 -14.44 -6.09
C THR A 62 -9.47 -14.61 -5.53
N GLU A 63 -8.44 -14.50 -6.37
CA GLU A 63 -7.03 -14.62 -5.95
C GLU A 63 -6.41 -13.25 -5.64
N ARG A 64 -7.08 -12.17 -6.03
CA ARG A 64 -6.59 -10.79 -5.85
C ARG A 64 -6.36 -10.41 -4.39
N PRO A 65 -7.23 -10.74 -3.41
CA PRO A 65 -6.99 -10.33 -2.02
C PRO A 65 -5.70 -10.91 -1.43
N ALA A 66 -5.47 -12.22 -1.60
CA ALA A 66 -4.26 -12.88 -1.10
C ALA A 66 -2.99 -12.36 -1.80
N LEU A 67 -3.07 -12.13 -3.12
CA LEU A 67 -1.97 -11.53 -3.88
C LEU A 67 -1.67 -10.10 -3.41
N MET A 68 -2.69 -9.26 -3.26
CA MET A 68 -2.53 -7.86 -2.81
C MET A 68 -1.97 -7.79 -1.40
N GLN A 69 -2.42 -8.66 -0.48
CA GLN A 69 -1.84 -8.78 0.86
C GLN A 69 -0.35 -9.14 0.79
N LYS A 70 0.02 -10.15 -0.02
CA LYS A 70 1.43 -10.54 -0.20
C LYS A 70 2.27 -9.40 -0.77
N LEU A 71 1.76 -8.67 -1.76
CA LEU A 71 2.45 -7.52 -2.35
C LEU A 71 2.62 -6.39 -1.33
N LEU A 72 1.57 -6.04 -0.58
CA LEU A 72 1.65 -5.03 0.48
C LEU A 72 2.72 -5.40 1.51
N ARG A 73 2.74 -6.65 1.99
CA ARG A 73 3.76 -7.13 2.94
C ARG A 73 5.18 -7.03 2.39
N ARG A 74 5.37 -7.37 1.11
CA ARG A 74 6.66 -7.22 0.44
C ARG A 74 7.11 -5.75 0.41
N HIS A 75 6.22 -4.82 0.08
CA HIS A 75 6.55 -3.40 0.04
C HIS A 75 6.86 -2.84 1.44
N ILE A 76 6.09 -3.23 2.46
CA ILE A 76 6.38 -2.88 3.86
C ILE A 76 7.80 -3.30 4.25
N ALA A 77 8.20 -4.54 3.91
CA ALA A 77 9.55 -5.02 4.20
C ALA A 77 10.64 -4.22 3.48
N LEU A 78 10.41 -3.83 2.21
CA LEU A 78 11.33 -2.98 1.45
C LEU A 78 11.45 -1.57 2.05
N MET A 79 10.33 -0.97 2.45
CA MET A 79 10.31 0.35 3.10
C MET A 79 11.03 0.33 4.45
N LEU A 80 10.83 -0.71 5.27
CA LEU A 80 11.56 -0.85 6.54
C LEU A 80 13.08 -0.97 6.34
N ALA A 81 13.52 -1.57 5.22
CA ALA A 81 14.94 -1.73 4.91
C ALA A 81 15.61 -0.44 4.38
N SER A 82 14.87 0.52 3.84
CA SER A 82 15.43 1.68 3.13
C SER A 82 15.98 2.79 4.05
N LYS A 83 15.67 2.76 5.35
CA LYS A 83 15.97 3.82 6.33
C LYS A 83 15.39 5.20 5.96
N SER A 84 14.39 5.25 5.09
CA SER A 84 13.70 6.48 4.72
C SER A 84 12.43 6.68 5.54
N GLU A 85 11.95 7.92 5.57
CA GLU A 85 10.61 8.23 6.06
C GLU A 85 9.61 8.15 4.90
N PHE A 86 8.39 7.70 5.18
CA PHE A 86 7.38 7.50 4.15
C PHE A 86 6.03 8.04 4.60
N GLU A 87 5.34 8.63 3.65
CA GLU A 87 3.91 8.94 3.72
C GLU A 87 3.23 8.20 2.58
N MET A 88 2.06 7.64 2.83
CA MET A 88 1.34 6.82 1.86
C MET A 88 -0.11 7.25 1.78
N GLU A 89 -0.65 7.32 0.57
CA GLU A 89 -2.08 7.43 0.34
C GLU A 89 -2.61 6.06 -0.06
N VAL A 90 -3.59 5.54 0.70
CA VAL A 90 -4.03 4.14 0.59
C VAL A 90 -5.50 4.10 0.19
N TRP A 91 -5.81 3.41 -0.91
CA TRP A 91 -7.18 3.13 -1.32
C TRP A 91 -7.52 1.65 -1.08
N LEU A 92 -8.67 1.42 -0.46
CA LEU A 92 -9.14 0.10 -0.06
C LEU A 92 -10.07 -0.50 -1.11
N GLY A 93 -9.85 -1.77 -1.45
CA GLY A 93 -10.76 -2.54 -2.30
C GLY A 93 -11.96 -3.08 -1.51
N ASP A 94 -13.08 -3.25 -2.22
CA ASP A 94 -14.27 -3.97 -1.76
C ASP A 94 -14.27 -5.43 -2.21
#